data_AF-A0A1G0Y9M9-F1
#
_entry.id   AF-A0A1G0Y9M9-F1
#
_cell.length_a   1.000
_cell.length_b   1.000
_cell.length_c   1.000
_cell.angle_alpha   90.00
_cell.angle_beta   90.00
_cell.angle_gamma   90.00
#
_symmetry.space_group_name_H-M   'P 1'
#
loop_
_entity.id
_entity.type
_entity.pdbx_description
1 polymer ?
#
loop_
_entity_poly.entity_id
_entity_poly.type
_entity_poly.pdbx_seq_one_letter_code
_entity_poly.pdbx_strand_id
1 'polypeptide(L)'
;MLKAGAKAVRLGLGFAANVFLHYAEAVYGVPYMYNKVFDVEVFEKGRPVEGPFMAVVRYLDLDLKFDFSKIQESVGTAGVVKSSVLGAGQVNAVTASDYVEIAIQLLKKDPYAFLMRPPSYTKGRHPFDGITKGRDGIS
;
A
#
# COMPACT_ATOMS: atom_id res chain seq x y z
N MET A 1 6.53 -13.15 -4.13
CA MET A 1 5.58 -12.95 -5.24
C MET A 1 6.16 -12.11 -6.37
N LEU A 2 6.58 -10.86 -6.15
CA LEU A 2 7.16 -10.01 -7.21
C LEU A 2 8.36 -10.67 -7.92
N LYS A 3 9.40 -11.07 -7.17
CA LYS A 3 10.61 -11.73 -7.73
C LYS A 3 10.30 -13.03 -8.47
N ALA A 4 9.19 -13.68 -8.17
CA ALA A 4 8.78 -14.94 -8.78
C ALA A 4 7.90 -14.73 -10.04
N GLY A 5 7.67 -13.49 -10.48
CA GLY A 5 6.80 -13.20 -11.63
C GLY A 5 5.33 -13.57 -11.38
N ALA A 6 4.89 -13.57 -10.11
CA ALA A 6 3.53 -13.93 -9.76
C ALA A 6 2.50 -12.94 -10.33
N LYS A 7 1.26 -13.41 -10.52
CA LYS A 7 0.13 -12.60 -10.98
C LYS A 7 -0.89 -12.40 -9.87
N ALA A 8 -1.46 -11.19 -9.79
CA ALA A 8 -2.67 -10.93 -9.03
C ALA A 8 -3.87 -11.33 -9.89
N VAL A 9 -4.61 -12.36 -9.46
CA VAL A 9 -5.86 -12.78 -10.12
C VAL A 9 -7.04 -12.31 -9.28
N ARG A 10 -7.99 -11.63 -9.91
CA ARG A 10 -9.19 -11.07 -9.29
C ARG A 10 -10.41 -11.71 -9.91
N LEU A 11 -11.17 -12.44 -9.09
CA LEU A 11 -12.37 -13.16 -9.50
C LEU A 11 -13.60 -12.32 -9.14
N GLY A 12 -14.37 -11.90 -10.13
CA GLY A 12 -15.58 -11.09 -9.94
C GLY A 12 -15.33 -9.67 -9.47
N LEU A 13 -14.07 -9.20 -9.45
CA LEU A 13 -13.67 -7.88 -8.96
C LEU A 13 -12.78 -7.19 -9.99
N GLY A 14 -12.79 -5.86 -9.97
CA GLY A 14 -11.84 -5.04 -10.72
C GLY A 14 -10.39 -5.30 -10.30
N PHE A 15 -9.45 -4.92 -11.18
CA PHE A 15 -8.00 -5.09 -10.96
C PHE A 15 -7.37 -3.96 -10.15
N ALA A 16 -8.08 -2.83 -9.99
CA ALA A 16 -7.58 -1.60 -9.41
C ALA A 16 -7.18 -1.75 -7.93
N ALA A 17 -8.02 -2.36 -7.10
CA ALA A 17 -7.70 -2.61 -5.70
C ALA A 17 -7.18 -4.05 -5.52
N ASN A 18 -5.91 -4.19 -5.14
CA ASN A 18 -5.33 -5.48 -4.78
C ASN A 18 -4.19 -5.32 -3.75
N VAL A 19 -3.72 -6.45 -3.20
CA VAL A 19 -2.73 -6.48 -2.10
C VAL A 19 -1.39 -5.84 -2.45
N PHE A 20 -1.04 -5.75 -3.73
CA PHE A 20 0.22 -5.13 -4.16
C PHE A 20 0.18 -3.60 -4.08
N LEU A 21 -1.01 -2.99 -3.99
CA LEU A 21 -1.12 -1.54 -3.77
C LEU A 21 -0.59 -1.15 -2.40
N HIS A 22 -1.01 -1.87 -1.36
CA HIS A 22 -0.48 -1.68 0.00
C HIS A 22 1.02 -1.97 0.08
N TYR A 23 1.53 -2.95 -0.68
CA TYR A 23 2.97 -3.17 -0.80
C TYR A 23 3.67 -1.97 -1.45
N ALA A 24 3.12 -1.39 -2.51
CA ALA A 24 3.69 -0.21 -3.16
C ALA A 24 3.70 1.01 -2.23
N GLU A 25 2.60 1.27 -1.51
CA GLU A 25 2.51 2.33 -0.48
C GLU A 25 3.57 2.15 0.61
N ALA A 26 3.74 0.92 1.10
CA ALA A 26 4.71 0.56 2.13
C ALA A 26 6.16 0.78 1.67
N VAL A 27 6.52 0.28 0.48
CA VAL A 27 7.87 0.41 -0.07
C VAL A 27 8.20 1.85 -0.45
N TYR A 28 7.21 2.62 -0.92
CA TYR A 28 7.39 4.03 -1.21
C TYR A 28 7.58 4.88 0.06
N GLY A 29 6.97 4.47 1.18
CA GLY A 29 7.03 5.20 2.45
C GLY A 29 6.02 6.34 2.52
N VAL A 30 4.75 6.07 2.17
CA VAL A 30 3.69 7.07 2.24
C VAL A 30 3.47 7.57 3.68
N PRO A 31 3.21 8.87 3.88
CA PRO A 31 3.20 9.48 5.22
C PRO A 31 2.00 9.07 6.09
N TYR A 32 0.95 8.50 5.51
CA TYR A 32 -0.23 8.01 6.26
C TYR A 32 -0.09 6.55 6.74
N MET A 33 1.11 5.97 6.66
CA MET A 33 1.45 4.65 7.21
C MET A 33 2.62 4.73 8.19
N TYR A 34 2.73 3.73 9.06
CA TYR A 34 3.86 3.55 9.98
C TYR A 34 4.13 2.06 10.22
N ASN A 35 5.34 1.75 10.68
CA ASN A 35 5.70 0.41 11.13
C ASN A 35 5.26 0.25 12.59
N LYS A 36 4.19 -0.53 12.82
CA LYS A 36 3.72 -0.86 14.16
C LYS A 36 4.50 -2.05 14.68
N VAL A 37 5.06 -1.93 15.89
CA VAL A 37 5.59 -3.05 16.66
C VAL A 37 4.45 -3.70 17.43
N PHE A 38 4.35 -5.01 17.40
CA PHE A 38 3.33 -5.77 18.11
C PHE A 38 3.92 -6.41 19.37
N ASP A 39 3.20 -6.25 20.47
CA ASP A 39 3.41 -6.98 21.71
C ASP A 39 2.38 -8.11 21.77
N VAL A 40 2.69 -9.22 21.09
CA VAL A 40 1.82 -10.39 20.95
C VAL A 40 2.67 -11.66 20.92
N GLU A 41 2.12 -12.77 21.43
CA GLU A 41 2.73 -14.09 21.26
C GLU A 41 2.62 -14.54 19.80
N VAL A 42 3.76 -14.91 19.21
CA VAL A 42 3.81 -15.44 17.84
C VAL A 42 4.29 -16.87 17.87
N PHE A 43 3.68 -17.72 17.05
CA PHE A 43 3.98 -19.14 17.00
C PHE A 43 4.46 -19.55 15.61
N GLU A 44 5.60 -20.24 15.53
CA GLU A 44 6.07 -20.91 14.33
C GLU A 44 5.99 -22.43 14.54
N LYS A 45 5.21 -23.11 13.69
CA LYS A 45 5.00 -24.57 13.78
C LYS A 45 4.59 -25.02 15.20
N GLY A 46 3.72 -24.25 15.84
CA GLY A 46 3.18 -24.52 17.17
C GLY A 46 4.12 -24.17 18.35
N ARG A 47 5.30 -23.60 18.10
CA ARG A 47 6.23 -23.18 19.15
C ARG A 47 6.29 -21.66 19.25
N PRO A 48 6.30 -21.07 20.46
CA PRO A 48 6.45 -19.63 20.62
C PRO A 48 7.80 -19.18 20.04
N VAL A 49 7.79 -18.02 19.38
CA VAL A 49 8.96 -17.39 18.80
C VAL A 49 9.09 -16.01 19.40
N GLU A 50 10.26 -15.74 19.97
CA GLU A 50 10.60 -14.42 20.50
C GLU A 50 11.10 -13.50 19.39
N GLY A 51 10.79 -12.21 19.52
CA GLY A 51 11.34 -11.17 18.67
C GLY A 51 10.39 -10.01 18.47
N PRO A 52 10.90 -8.90 17.92
CA PRO A 52 10.04 -7.80 17.50
C PRO A 52 9.26 -8.20 16.25
N PHE A 53 7.94 -8.24 16.35
CA PHE A 53 7.06 -8.42 15.20
C PHE A 53 6.52 -7.07 14.76
N MET A 54 6.56 -6.82 13.44
CA MET A 54 6.21 -5.54 12.88
C MET A 54 5.31 -5.69 11.66
N ALA A 55 4.44 -4.71 11.43
CA ALA A 55 3.71 -4.58 10.19
C ALA A 55 3.53 -3.11 9.81
N VAL A 56 3.48 -2.85 8.51
CA VAL A 56 3.11 -1.54 7.98
C VAL A 56 1.60 -1.40 8.10
N VAL A 57 1.17 -0.43 8.90
CA VAL A 57 -0.25 -0.15 9.16
C VAL A 57 -0.54 1.32 8.94
N ARG A 58 -1.82 1.67 8.93
CA ARG A 58 -2.30 3.06 8.77
C ARG A 58 -2.51 3.70 10.14
N TYR A 59 -2.33 5.01 10.21
CA TYR A 59 -2.80 5.80 11.35
C TYR A 59 -4.34 5.76 11.40
N LEU A 60 -4.91 5.28 12.50
CA LEU A 60 -6.36 5.09 12.64
C LEU A 60 -7.11 6.40 12.91
N ASP A 61 -6.40 7.42 13.38
CA ASP A 61 -6.91 8.76 13.64
C ASP A 61 -6.96 9.64 12.38
N LEU A 62 -6.37 9.20 11.27
CA LEU A 62 -6.51 9.87 9.97
C LEU A 62 -7.79 9.39 9.26
N ASP A 63 -8.66 10.32 8.86
CA ASP A 63 -9.83 10.06 7.98
C ASP A 63 -9.35 9.74 6.55
N LEU A 64 -8.91 8.51 6.33
CA LEU A 64 -8.43 8.03 5.03
C LEU A 64 -9.61 7.52 4.18
N LYS A 65 -9.87 8.22 3.07
CA LYS A 65 -10.82 7.79 2.05
C LYS A 65 -10.07 7.44 0.78
N PHE A 66 -10.14 6.17 0.37
CA PHE A 66 -9.40 5.67 -0.78
C PHE A 66 -10.11 6.01 -2.09
N ASP A 67 -9.29 6.31 -3.11
CA ASP A 67 -9.72 6.42 -4.50
C ASP A 67 -8.77 5.58 -5.37
N PHE A 68 -9.35 4.59 -6.06
CA PHE A 68 -8.60 3.70 -6.94
C PHE A 68 -8.76 4.06 -8.42
N SER A 69 -9.41 5.17 -8.75
CA SER A 69 -9.62 5.62 -10.13
C SER A 69 -8.31 5.80 -10.89
N LYS A 70 -7.34 6.50 -10.30
CA LYS A 70 -6.02 6.79 -10.92
C LYS A 70 -5.25 5.52 -11.26
N ILE A 71 -5.22 4.54 -10.33
CA ILE A 71 -4.55 3.27 -10.58
C ILE A 71 -5.33 2.41 -11.57
N GLN A 72 -6.67 2.42 -11.52
CA GLN A 72 -7.50 1.73 -12.51
C GLN A 72 -7.23 2.22 -13.92
N GLU A 73 -7.23 3.53 -14.13
CA GLU A 73 -6.94 4.15 -15.42
C GLU A 73 -5.51 3.85 -15.88
N SER A 74 -4.51 4.07 -15.01
CA SER A 74 -3.10 3.88 -15.39
C SER A 74 -2.78 2.43 -15.73
N VAL A 75 -3.29 1.47 -14.96
CA VAL A 75 -3.09 0.04 -15.20
C VAL A 75 -3.88 -0.43 -16.43
N GLY A 76 -5.09 0.11 -16.65
CA GLY A 76 -5.89 -0.17 -17.83
C GLY A 76 -5.25 0.33 -19.12
N THR A 77 -4.82 1.60 -19.16
CA THR A 77 -4.18 2.24 -20.31
C THR A 77 -2.83 1.62 -20.64
N ALA A 78 -2.09 1.12 -19.64
CA ALA A 78 -0.84 0.41 -19.85
C ALA A 78 -1.02 -0.96 -20.56
N GLY A 79 -2.25 -1.50 -20.64
CA GLY A 79 -2.52 -2.77 -21.32
C GLY A 79 -1.94 -4.01 -20.62
N VAL A 80 -1.54 -3.87 -19.35
CA VAL A 80 -0.90 -4.96 -18.57
C VAL A 80 -1.91 -5.93 -17.93
N VAL A 81 -3.21 -5.61 -18.04
CA VAL A 81 -4.30 -6.45 -17.52
C VAL A 81 -4.80 -7.38 -18.61
N LYS A 82 -4.90 -8.66 -18.26
CA LYS A 82 -5.67 -9.64 -19.04
C LYS A 82 -7.02 -9.85 -18.39
N SER A 83 -8.08 -9.65 -19.16
CA SER A 83 -9.45 -9.83 -18.69
C SER A 83 -10.15 -10.93 -19.49
N SER A 84 -10.97 -11.72 -18.82
CA SER A 84 -11.82 -12.75 -19.45
C SER A 84 -13.13 -12.90 -18.68
N VAL A 85 -14.14 -13.51 -19.30
CA VAL A 85 -15.42 -13.84 -18.64
C VAL A 85 -15.34 -15.26 -18.10
N LEU A 86 -15.78 -15.46 -16.86
CA LEU A 86 -15.91 -16.77 -16.22
C LEU A 86 -17.30 -16.88 -15.59
N GLY A 87 -18.18 -17.66 -16.22
CA GLY A 87 -19.59 -17.71 -15.84
C GLY A 87 -20.26 -16.35 -15.98
N ALA A 88 -20.90 -15.87 -14.91
CA ALA A 88 -21.54 -14.54 -14.87
C ALA A 88 -20.58 -13.41 -14.44
N GLY A 89 -19.30 -13.70 -14.18
CA GLY A 89 -18.33 -12.74 -13.66
C GLY A 89 -17.16 -12.46 -14.61
N GLN A 90 -16.40 -11.43 -14.28
CA GLN A 90 -15.14 -11.11 -14.95
C GLN A 90 -13.95 -11.63 -14.12
N VAL A 91 -12.94 -12.15 -14.79
CA VAL A 91 -11.64 -12.48 -14.22
C VAL A 91 -10.63 -11.49 -14.78
N ASN A 92 -9.87 -10.87 -13.89
CA ASN A 92 -8.80 -9.95 -14.25
C ASN A 92 -7.48 -10.50 -13.70
N ALA A 93 -6.42 -10.43 -14.50
CA ALA A 93 -5.08 -10.85 -14.11
C ALA A 93 -4.05 -9.78 -14.50
N VAL A 94 -3.17 -9.43 -13.56
CA VAL A 94 -2.05 -8.49 -13.79
C VAL A 94 -0.78 -9.05 -13.15
N THR A 95 0.37 -8.88 -13.79
CA THR A 95 1.66 -9.26 -13.18
C THR A 95 1.94 -8.35 -11.98
N ALA A 96 2.40 -8.93 -10.86
CA ALA A 96 2.64 -8.17 -9.64
C ALA A 96 3.70 -7.08 -9.82
N SER A 97 4.76 -7.34 -10.59
CA SER A 97 5.81 -6.35 -10.90
C SER A 97 5.24 -5.15 -11.65
N ASP A 98 4.51 -5.40 -12.73
CA ASP A 98 3.98 -4.37 -13.62
C ASP A 98 2.99 -3.47 -12.85
N TYR A 99 2.13 -4.09 -12.03
CA TYR A 99 1.20 -3.35 -11.18
C TYR A 99 1.94 -2.47 -10.15
N VAL A 100 2.95 -3.02 -9.45
CA VAL A 100 3.70 -2.27 -8.43
C VAL A 100 4.50 -1.13 -9.05
N GLU A 101 5.09 -1.35 -10.22
CA GLU A 101 5.84 -0.31 -10.93
C GLU A 101 4.91 0.87 -11.26
N ILE A 102 3.75 0.61 -11.86
CA ILE A 102 2.76 1.66 -12.17
C ILE A 102 2.31 2.38 -10.89
N ALA A 103 2.02 1.64 -9.82
CA ALA A 103 1.64 2.22 -8.54
C ALA A 103 2.73 3.14 -7.96
N ILE A 104 4.00 2.71 -8.00
CA ILE A 104 5.13 3.54 -7.56
C ILE A 104 5.27 4.79 -8.45
N GLN A 105 5.06 4.70 -9.76
CA GLN A 105 5.11 5.88 -10.63
C GLN A 105 4.00 6.89 -10.31
N LEU A 106 2.82 6.43 -9.88
CA LEU A 106 1.77 7.31 -9.38
C LEU A 106 2.18 7.98 -8.06
N LEU A 107 2.71 7.21 -7.11
CA LEU A 107 3.16 7.73 -5.82
C LEU A 107 4.30 8.75 -5.93
N LYS A 108 5.21 8.57 -6.90
CA LYS A 108 6.29 9.53 -7.21
C LYS A 108 5.74 10.89 -7.64
N LYS A 109 4.60 10.92 -8.34
CA LYS A 109 3.94 12.16 -8.78
C LYS A 109 3.14 12.79 -7.66
N ASP A 110 2.46 11.96 -6.88
CA ASP A 110 1.59 12.37 -5.78
C ASP A 110 1.61 11.28 -4.69
N PRO A 111 2.24 11.53 -3.52
CA PRO A 111 2.26 10.56 -2.41
C PRO A 111 0.86 10.16 -1.91
N TYR A 112 -0.18 10.92 -2.27
CA TYR A 112 -1.57 10.69 -1.93
C TYR A 112 -2.39 10.18 -3.12
N ALA A 113 -1.75 9.66 -4.16
CA ALA A 113 -2.41 9.25 -5.41
C ALA A 113 -3.59 8.29 -5.22
N PHE A 114 -3.61 7.50 -4.14
CA PHE A 114 -4.66 6.50 -3.85
C PHE A 114 -5.68 6.96 -2.80
N LEU A 115 -5.63 8.23 -2.40
CA LEU A 115 -6.59 8.85 -1.50
C LEU A 115 -7.43 9.87 -2.27
N MET A 116 -8.70 10.02 -1.88
CA MET A 116 -9.57 11.07 -2.42
C MET A 116 -9.01 12.47 -2.14
N ARG A 117 -8.28 12.64 -1.03
CA ARG A 117 -7.63 13.89 -0.61
C ARG A 117 -6.45 13.58 0.30
N PRO A 118 -5.45 14.47 0.40
CA PRO A 118 -4.43 14.39 1.43
C PRO A 118 -5.05 14.34 2.84
N PRO A 119 -4.49 13.54 3.78
CA PRO A 119 -4.96 13.51 5.16
C PRO A 119 -4.76 14.86 5.86
N SER A 120 -5.67 15.21 6.77
CA SER A 120 -5.51 16.36 7.65
C SER A 120 -4.58 16.02 8.81
N TYR A 121 -3.31 16.42 8.71
CA TYR A 121 -2.35 16.20 9.79
C TYR A 121 -2.49 17.22 10.92
N THR A 122 -2.22 16.77 12.14
CA THR A 122 -2.11 17.65 13.31
C THR A 122 -0.64 17.95 13.57
N LYS A 123 -0.26 19.23 13.48
CA LYS A 123 1.11 19.67 13.78
C LYS A 123 1.48 19.28 15.22
N GLY A 124 2.68 18.72 15.42
CA GLY A 124 3.14 18.23 16.72
C GLY A 124 2.66 16.81 17.06
N ARG A 125 1.98 16.12 16.14
CA ARG A 125 1.64 14.70 16.26
C ARG A 125 2.18 13.95 15.05
N HIS A 126 2.58 12.70 15.24
CA HIS A 126 2.96 11.85 14.12
C HIS A 126 1.82 11.77 13.09
N PRO A 127 2.14 11.80 11.77
CA PRO A 127 3.47 11.88 11.17
C PRO A 127 4.02 13.33 10.98
N PHE A 128 3.35 14.36 11.53
CA PHE A 128 3.70 15.78 11.38
C PHE A 128 4.20 16.43 12.69
N ASP A 129 5.09 15.76 13.40
CA ASP A 129 5.60 16.14 14.73
C ASP A 129 6.70 17.22 14.71
N GLY A 130 7.19 17.59 13.52
CA GLY A 130 8.13 18.70 13.34
C GLY A 130 9.60 18.27 13.47
N ILE A 131 10.46 19.25 13.79
CA ILE A 131 11.91 19.03 13.89
C ILE A 131 12.28 18.26 15.15
N THR A 132 13.21 17.31 15.03
CA THR A 132 13.80 16.61 16.16
C THR A 132 14.91 17.48 16.75
N LYS A 133 14.64 18.13 17.89
CA LYS A 133 15.60 19.00 18.58
C LYS A 133 16.90 18.23 18.88
N GLY A 134 18.05 18.83 18.53
CA GLY A 134 19.38 18.24 18.71
C GLY A 134 19.83 17.24 17.65
N ARG A 135 18.93 16.76 16.76
CA ARG A 135 19.29 15.92 15.60
C ARG A 135 19.28 16.72 14.30
N ASP A 136 18.28 17.57 14.11
CA ASP A 136 18.02 18.26 12.84
C ASP A 136 18.73 19.62 12.75
N GLY A 137 19.78 19.84 13.55
CA GLY A 137 20.73 20.96 13.41
C GLY A 137 20.19 22.35 13.74
N ILE A 138 19.01 22.46 14.35
CA ILE A 138 18.45 23.73 14.81
C ILE A 138 18.46 23.72 16.35
N SER A 139 19.20 24.69 16.92
CA SER A 139 19.34 24.93 18.37
C SER A 139 18.06 25.46 19.00
#